data_AF-A0A1V5J3J0-F1
#
_entry.id   AF-A0A1V5J3J0-F1
#
_cell.length_a   1.000
_cell.length_b   1.000
_cell.length_c   1.000
_cell.angle_alpha   90.00
_cell.angle_beta   90.00
_cell.angle_gamma   90.00
#
_symmetry.space_group_name_H-M   'P 1'
#
loop_
_entity.id
_entity.type
_entity.pdbx_description
1 polymer ?
#
loop_
_entity_poly.entity_id
_entity_poly.type
_entity_poly.pdbx_seq_one_letter_code
_entity_poly.pdbx_strand_id
1 'polypeptide(L)'
;MIGNSREEVLESIVKGAAALPPAGIALACLVLRDHVPCPLWIVFIPPFLAWASIGLAGLDMQSLLGSLALSVALSPLLAAGLVLLPSGSSEASRVAFTALRQSIAAAIGIMAPLSLVSTSIGGAIRASLDRAKPPTWTK
;
A
#
# COMPACT_ATOMS: atom_id res chain seq x y z
N MET A 1 -12.74 -11.55 -28.06
CA MET A 1 -11.79 -11.86 -26.97
C MET A 1 -11.18 -10.59 -26.34
N ILE A 2 -11.97 -9.53 -26.08
CA ILE A 2 -11.50 -8.21 -25.57
C ILE A 2 -12.18 -7.83 -24.22
N GLY A 3 -13.05 -8.69 -23.68
CA GLY A 3 -13.84 -8.41 -22.48
C GLY A 3 -13.08 -8.58 -21.15
N ASN A 4 -12.25 -9.63 -21.02
CA ASN A 4 -11.61 -9.98 -19.73
C ASN A 4 -10.56 -8.99 -19.24
N SER A 5 -9.82 -8.34 -20.15
CA SER A 5 -8.65 -7.53 -19.76
C SER A 5 -9.04 -6.24 -19.04
N ARG A 6 -10.21 -5.65 -19.34
CA ARG A 6 -10.67 -4.43 -18.67
C ARG A 6 -11.15 -4.69 -17.25
N GLU A 7 -11.83 -5.81 -17.02
CA GLU A 7 -12.32 -6.18 -15.68
C GLU A 7 -11.17 -6.54 -14.76
N GLU A 8 -10.19 -7.32 -15.23
CA GLU A 8 -8.98 -7.65 -14.48
C GLU A 8 -8.14 -6.41 -14.13
N VAL A 9 -8.02 -5.46 -15.06
CA VAL A 9 -7.35 -4.17 -14.83
C VAL A 9 -8.13 -3.30 -13.85
N LEU A 10 -9.46 -3.23 -13.94
CA LEU A 10 -10.29 -2.48 -12.98
C LEU A 10 -10.19 -3.10 -11.59
N GLU A 11 -10.25 -4.41 -11.47
CA GLU A 11 -10.15 -5.11 -10.19
C GLU A 11 -8.76 -4.92 -9.56
N SER A 12 -7.70 -4.93 -10.38
CA SER A 12 -6.33 -4.58 -9.99
C SER A 12 -6.21 -3.12 -9.50
N ILE A 13 -6.84 -2.18 -10.20
CA ILE A 13 -6.87 -0.76 -9.81
C ILE A 13 -7.64 -0.58 -8.49
N VAL A 14 -8.79 -1.22 -8.33
CA VAL A 14 -9.61 -1.12 -7.11
C VAL A 14 -8.88 -1.70 -5.91
N LYS A 15 -8.21 -2.86 -6.06
CA LYS A 15 -7.41 -3.46 -4.98
C LYS A 15 -6.16 -2.63 -4.65
N GLY A 16 -5.47 -2.10 -5.67
CA GLY A 16 -4.36 -1.16 -5.47
C GLY A 16 -4.79 0.14 -4.80
N ALA A 17 -5.96 0.66 -5.13
CA ALA A 17 -6.56 1.82 -4.49
C ALA A 17 -6.94 1.55 -3.03
N ALA A 18 -7.33 0.32 -2.67
CA ALA A 18 -7.62 -0.03 -1.28
C ALA A 18 -6.36 -0.04 -0.38
N ALA A 19 -5.18 -0.33 -0.94
CA ALA A 19 -3.91 -0.25 -0.22
C ALA A 19 -3.31 1.17 -0.16
N LEU A 20 -3.88 2.12 -0.89
CA LEU A 20 -3.39 3.50 -0.96
C LEU A 20 -3.59 4.29 0.35
N PRO A 21 -4.79 4.30 0.99
CA PRO A 21 -4.99 5.00 2.26
C PRO A 21 -4.05 4.54 3.39
N PRO A 22 -3.86 3.24 3.67
CA PRO A 22 -2.97 2.82 4.75
C PRO A 22 -1.51 3.14 4.46
N ALA A 23 -1.09 3.10 3.18
CA ALA A 23 0.27 3.50 2.80
C ALA A 23 0.49 5.02 2.97
N GLY A 24 -0.46 5.84 2.54
CA GLY A 24 -0.38 7.30 2.69
C GLY A 24 -0.40 7.76 4.15
N ILE A 25 -1.25 7.16 4.99
CA ILE A 25 -1.28 7.44 6.44
C ILE A 25 0.07 7.07 7.08
N ALA A 26 0.63 5.91 6.71
CA ALA A 26 1.88 5.47 7.29
C ALA A 26 3.06 6.40 6.93
N LEU A 27 3.09 6.89 5.70
CA LEU A 27 4.07 7.90 5.27
C LEU A 27 3.86 9.23 6.00
N ALA A 28 2.63 9.68 6.18
CA ALA A 28 2.33 10.91 6.93
C ALA A 28 2.80 10.81 8.39
N CYS A 29 2.55 9.68 9.07
CA CYS A 29 3.04 9.43 10.42
C CYS A 29 4.58 9.38 10.49
N LEU A 30 5.24 8.88 9.44
CA LEU A 30 6.70 8.88 9.33
C LEU A 30 7.28 10.29 9.18
N VAL A 31 6.60 11.15 8.42
CA VAL A 31 6.96 12.58 8.29
C VAL A 31 6.76 13.30 9.61
N LEU A 32 5.65 13.01 10.30
CA LEU A 32 5.30 13.59 11.60
C LEU A 32 5.90 12.83 12.79
N ARG A 33 6.89 11.95 12.58
CA ARG A 33 7.38 11.02 13.61
C ARG A 33 7.79 11.71 14.92
N ASP A 34 8.32 12.92 14.84
CA ASP A 34 8.82 13.67 15.99
C ASP A 34 7.66 14.30 16.81
N HIS A 35 6.43 14.22 16.29
CA HIS A 35 5.21 14.76 16.87
C HIS A 35 4.16 13.68 17.20
N VAL A 36 4.33 12.45 16.71
CA VAL A 36 3.38 11.34 16.94
C VAL A 36 3.89 10.48 18.12
N PRO A 37 3.11 10.29 19.20
CA PRO A 37 3.52 9.49 20.36
C PRO A 37 3.50 7.96 20.09
N CYS A 38 3.20 7.54 18.86
CA CYS A 38 3.03 6.15 18.49
C CYS A 38 4.36 5.52 18.05
N PRO A 39 4.66 4.28 18.48
CA PRO A 39 5.78 3.52 17.96
C PRO A 39 5.69 3.34 16.44
N LEU A 40 6.77 3.67 15.72
CA LEU A 40 6.81 3.66 14.25
C LEU A 40 6.40 2.32 13.62
N TRP A 41 6.70 1.19 14.28
CA TRP A 41 6.37 -0.14 13.77
C TRP A 41 4.86 -0.41 13.69
N ILE A 42 4.05 0.16 14.59
CA ILE A 42 2.59 -0.02 14.60
C ILE A 42 1.95 0.58 13.35
N VAL A 43 2.53 1.69 12.88
CA VAL A 43 2.05 2.44 11.71
C VAL A 43 2.15 1.60 10.42
N PHE A 44 3.06 0.63 10.36
CA PHE A 44 3.23 -0.25 9.19
C PHE A 44 2.33 -1.48 9.19
N ILE A 45 1.61 -1.77 10.29
CA ILE A 45 0.72 -2.93 10.37
C ILE A 45 -0.44 -2.81 9.35
N PRO A 46 -1.16 -1.67 9.23
CA PRO A 46 -2.22 -1.53 8.23
C PRO A 46 -1.75 -1.70 6.78
N PRO A 47 -0.68 -1.04 6.29
CA PRO A 47 -0.22 -1.25 4.92
C PRO A 47 0.32 -2.68 4.71
N PHE A 48 0.94 -3.28 5.72
CA PHE A 48 1.33 -4.69 5.66
C PHE A 48 0.10 -5.58 5.42
N LEU A 49 -0.95 -5.48 6.24
CA LEU A 49 -2.15 -6.30 6.08
C LEU A 49 -2.87 -6.06 4.75
N ALA A 50 -2.89 -4.82 4.27
CA ALA A 50 -3.45 -4.49 2.96
C ALA A 50 -2.72 -5.23 1.83
N TRP A 51 -1.39 -5.19 1.80
CA TRP A 51 -0.62 -5.89 0.77
C TRP A 51 -0.63 -7.42 0.93
N ALA A 52 -0.67 -7.93 2.15
CA ALA A 52 -0.79 -9.36 2.41
C ALA A 52 -2.14 -9.90 1.91
N SER A 53 -3.22 -9.15 2.13
CA SER A 53 -4.55 -9.55 1.64
C SER A 53 -4.65 -9.52 0.12
N ILE A 54 -3.99 -8.57 -0.55
CA ILE A 54 -3.86 -8.55 -2.02
C ILE A 54 -3.08 -9.78 -2.51
N GLY A 55 -1.97 -10.12 -1.85
CA GLY A 55 -1.21 -11.34 -2.15
C GLY A 55 -2.02 -12.62 -1.95
N LEU A 56 -2.85 -12.68 -0.90
CA LEU A 56 -3.75 -13.80 -0.61
C LEU A 56 -4.88 -13.93 -1.65
N ALA A 57 -5.41 -12.81 -2.14
CA ALA A 57 -6.37 -12.80 -3.24
C ALA A 57 -5.75 -13.30 -4.55
N GLY A 58 -4.41 -13.24 -4.64
CA GLY A 58 -3.59 -13.84 -5.67
C GLY A 58 -3.92 -13.35 -7.07
N LEU A 59 -3.80 -12.03 -7.19
CA LEU A 59 -3.79 -11.31 -8.45
C LEU A 59 -2.64 -11.75 -9.35
N ASP A 60 -2.81 -11.53 -10.66
CA ASP A 60 -1.74 -11.67 -11.63
C ASP A 60 -0.55 -10.74 -11.32
N MET A 61 0.67 -11.19 -11.63
CA MET A 61 1.90 -10.47 -11.32
C MET A 61 1.95 -9.09 -11.98
N GLN A 62 1.44 -8.98 -13.22
CA GLN A 62 1.42 -7.71 -13.94
C GLN A 62 0.47 -6.70 -13.28
N SER A 63 -0.69 -7.18 -12.82
CA SER A 63 -1.66 -6.41 -12.05
C SER A 63 -1.08 -5.94 -10.72
N LEU A 64 -0.40 -6.83 -9.99
CA LEU A 64 0.27 -6.50 -8.73
C LEU A 64 1.32 -5.40 -8.88
N LEU A 65 2.17 -5.50 -9.90
CA LEU A 65 3.18 -4.49 -10.20
C LEU A 65 2.55 -3.14 -10.57
N GLY A 66 1.44 -3.17 -11.32
CA GLY A 66 0.66 -1.97 -11.64
C GLY A 66 0.09 -1.29 -10.40
N SER A 67 -0.58 -2.06 -9.53
CA SER A 67 -1.10 -1.57 -8.25
C SER A 67 0.02 -1.01 -7.37
N LEU A 68 1.18 -1.67 -7.34
CA LEU A 68 2.33 -1.25 -6.55
C LEU A 68 2.90 0.07 -7.06
N ALA A 69 3.13 0.18 -8.36
CA ALA A 69 3.63 1.41 -8.97
C ALA A 69 2.68 2.59 -8.70
N LEU A 70 1.37 2.36 -8.82
CA LEU A 70 0.35 3.37 -8.58
C LEU A 70 0.31 3.78 -7.10
N SER A 71 0.37 2.81 -6.18
CA SER A 71 0.44 3.07 -4.75
C SER A 71 1.70 3.83 -4.35
N VAL A 72 2.88 3.43 -4.85
CA VAL A 72 4.15 4.10 -4.57
C VAL A 72 4.18 5.52 -5.14
N ALA A 73 3.57 5.75 -6.30
CA ALA A 73 3.49 7.07 -6.91
C ALA A 73 2.51 8.00 -6.17
N LEU A 74 1.33 7.51 -5.78
CA LEU A 74 0.27 8.33 -5.20
C LEU A 74 0.35 8.49 -3.67
N SER A 75 0.91 7.52 -2.95
CA SER A 75 0.99 7.56 -1.47
C SER A 75 1.78 8.79 -0.96
N PRO A 76 2.89 9.21 -1.58
CA PRO A 76 3.59 10.43 -1.19
C PRO A 76 2.78 11.71 -1.38
N LEU A 77 1.96 11.79 -2.44
CA LEU A 77 1.05 12.92 -2.62
C LEU A 77 -0.02 12.96 -1.53
N LEU A 78 -0.59 11.80 -1.21
CA LEU A 78 -1.59 11.68 -0.16
C LEU A 78 -1.01 12.04 1.21
N ALA A 79 0.20 11.57 1.51
CA ALA A 79 0.93 11.90 2.74
C ALA A 79 1.25 13.39 2.84
N ALA A 80 1.76 14.00 1.77
CA ALA A 80 2.02 15.44 1.72
C ALA A 80 0.74 16.25 1.94
N GLY A 81 -0.37 15.84 1.33
CA GLY A 81 -1.69 16.45 1.55
C GLY A 81 -2.16 16.36 3.00
N LEU A 82 -2.01 15.18 3.63
CA LEU A 82 -2.37 14.98 5.04
C LEU A 82 -1.54 15.86 5.99
N VAL A 83 -0.23 16.00 5.73
CA VAL A 83 0.66 16.86 6.51
C VAL A 83 0.39 18.34 6.25
N LEU A 84 -0.11 18.70 5.06
CA LEU A 84 -0.45 20.06 4.68
C LEU A 84 -1.71 20.58 5.37
N LEU A 85 -2.72 19.74 5.60
CA LEU A 85 -4.02 20.12 6.18
C LEU A 85 -3.93 20.99 7.46
N PRO A 86 -3.03 20.71 8.42
CA PRO A 86 -2.86 21.56 9.60
C PRO A 86 -1.97 22.81 9.38
N SER A 87 -1.42 23.03 8.19
CA SER A 87 -0.44 24.09 7.92
C SER A 87 -1.10 25.43 7.58
N GLY A 88 -0.59 26.52 8.14
CA GLY A 88 -0.96 27.89 7.73
C GLY A 88 -0.49 28.22 6.30
N SER A 89 -1.22 29.11 5.60
CA SER A 89 -0.95 29.47 4.20
C SER A 89 0.47 29.99 3.91
N SER A 90 1.13 30.58 4.91
CA SER A 90 2.50 31.11 4.83
C SER A 90 3.57 30.02 4.70
N GLU A 91 3.40 28.88 5.38
CA GLU A 91 4.42 27.81 5.45
C GLU A 91 4.05 26.57 4.63
N ALA A 92 2.82 26.55 4.08
CA ALA A 92 2.26 25.41 3.35
C ALA A 92 3.18 24.91 2.22
N SER A 93 3.79 25.79 1.43
CA SER A 93 4.65 25.38 0.31
C SER A 93 5.93 24.66 0.76
N ARG A 94 6.53 25.12 1.87
CA ARG A 94 7.75 24.51 2.43
C ARG A 94 7.45 23.17 3.10
N VAL A 95 6.35 23.11 3.85
CA VAL A 95 5.87 21.88 4.50
C VAL A 95 5.46 20.85 3.44
N ALA A 96 4.77 21.25 2.38
CA ALA A 96 4.41 20.38 1.26
C ALA A 96 5.64 19.72 0.64
N PHE A 97 6.64 20.52 0.30
CA PHE A 97 7.82 20.05 -0.42
C PHE A 97 8.68 19.12 0.43
N THR A 98 8.87 19.46 1.71
CA THR A 98 9.62 18.63 2.66
C THR A 98 8.89 17.31 2.95
N ALA A 99 7.58 17.36 3.21
CA ALA A 99 6.74 16.18 3.40
C ALA A 99 6.74 15.28 2.16
N LEU A 100 6.63 15.85 0.96
CA LEU A 100 6.66 15.10 -0.30
C LEU A 100 8.01 14.41 -0.49
N ARG A 101 9.13 15.12 -0.33
CA ARG A 101 10.47 14.55 -0.50
C ARG A 101 10.73 13.41 0.48
N GLN A 102 10.38 13.61 1.75
CA GLN A 102 10.55 12.59 2.79
C GLN A 102 9.61 11.39 2.58
N SER A 103 8.38 11.63 2.11
CA SER A 103 7.44 10.57 1.77
C SER A 103 7.88 9.77 0.55
N ILE A 104 8.46 10.39 -0.47
CA ILE A 104 9.04 9.67 -1.63
C ILE A 104 10.20 8.77 -1.16
N ALA A 105 11.11 9.32 -0.35
CA ALA A 105 12.23 8.54 0.18
C ALA A 105 11.75 7.33 1.00
N ALA A 106 10.75 7.53 1.87
CA ALA A 106 10.15 6.44 2.65
C ALA A 106 9.33 5.46 1.80
N ALA A 107 8.66 5.92 0.74
CA ALA A 107 7.93 5.04 -0.16
C ALA A 107 8.87 4.08 -0.89
N ILE A 108 10.01 4.57 -1.38
CA ILE A 108 11.01 3.76 -2.08
C ILE A 108 11.79 2.88 -1.08
N GLY A 109 12.27 3.47 0.01
CA GLY A 109 13.18 2.79 0.94
C GLY A 109 12.50 1.82 1.90
N ILE A 110 11.21 1.99 2.18
CA ILE A 110 10.50 1.21 3.20
C ILE A 110 9.22 0.60 2.63
N MET A 111 8.33 1.41 2.05
CA MET A 111 7.00 0.94 1.67
C MET A 111 7.03 -0.06 0.50
N ALA A 112 7.84 0.19 -0.53
CA ALA A 112 8.01 -0.70 -1.66
C ALA A 112 8.55 -2.10 -1.25
N PRO A 113 9.67 -2.23 -0.52
CA PRO A 113 10.10 -3.54 -0.06
C PRO A 113 9.10 -4.20 0.90
N LEU A 114 8.48 -3.44 1.81
CA LEU A 114 7.46 -3.97 2.72
C LEU A 114 6.27 -4.57 1.95
N SER A 115 5.77 -3.85 0.95
CA SER A 115 4.63 -4.29 0.13
C SER A 115 4.94 -5.55 -0.67
N LEU A 116 6.15 -5.67 -1.23
CA LEU A 116 6.61 -6.87 -1.93
C LEU A 116 6.70 -8.08 -1.00
N VAL A 117 7.32 -7.91 0.17
CA VAL A 117 7.44 -8.96 1.18
C VAL A 117 6.04 -9.38 1.66
N SER A 118 5.18 -8.41 1.95
CA SER A 118 3.83 -8.67 2.43
C SER A 118 2.97 -9.42 1.41
N THR A 119 3.01 -8.97 0.15
CA THR A 119 2.32 -9.66 -0.96
C THR A 119 2.85 -11.09 -1.12
N SER A 120 4.16 -11.28 -1.02
CA SER A 120 4.79 -12.61 -1.11
C SER A 120 4.33 -13.54 0.03
N ILE A 121 4.19 -13.01 1.25
CA ILE A 121 3.65 -13.76 2.39
C ILE A 121 2.20 -14.16 2.12
N GLY A 122 1.36 -13.23 1.65
CA GLY A 122 -0.04 -13.52 1.27
C GLY A 122 -0.14 -14.60 0.21
N GLY A 123 0.69 -14.51 -0.84
CA GLY A 123 0.76 -15.51 -1.91
C GLY A 123 1.26 -16.88 -1.42
N ALA A 124 2.24 -16.91 -0.52
CA ALA A 124 2.73 -18.14 0.09
C ALA A 124 1.67 -18.82 0.97
N ILE A 125 0.89 -18.03 1.72
CA ILE A 125 -0.26 -18.53 2.50
C ILE A 125 -1.29 -19.14 1.55
N ARG A 126 -1.66 -18.44 0.47
CA ARG A 126 -2.58 -18.96 -0.56
C ARG A 126 -2.07 -20.30 -1.12
N ALA A 127 -0.82 -20.36 -1.55
CA ALA A 127 -0.22 -21.57 -2.10
C ALA A 127 -0.20 -22.72 -1.08
N SER A 128 -0.03 -22.42 0.20
CA SER A 128 -0.08 -23.40 1.29
C SER A 128 -1.51 -23.92 1.50
N LEU A 129 -2.51 -23.03 1.47
CA LEU A 129 -3.94 -23.39 1.57
C LEU A 129 -4.39 -24.24 0.37
N ASP A 130 -3.96 -23.89 -0.85
CA ASP A 130 -4.28 -24.65 -2.07
C ASP A 130 -3.65 -26.05 -2.05
N ARG A 131 -2.42 -26.17 -1.55
CA ARG A 131 -1.76 -27.48 -1.33
C ARG A 131 -2.43 -28.31 -0.24
N ALA A 132 -2.99 -27.64 0.77
CA ALA A 132 -3.64 -28.30 1.90
C ALA A 132 -4.99 -28.96 1.53
N LYS A 133 -5.50 -28.78 0.30
CA LYS A 133 -6.72 -29.40 -0.28
C LYS A 133 -7.76 -29.73 0.81
N PRO A 134 -8.70 -28.82 1.15
CA PRO A 134 -9.71 -29.14 2.16
C PRO A 134 -10.39 -30.46 1.77
N PRO A 135 -10.63 -31.39 2.72
CA PRO A 135 -11.36 -32.61 2.42
C PRO A 135 -12.64 -32.19 1.73
N THR A 136 -12.85 -32.70 0.52
CA THR A 136 -14.10 -32.55 -0.20
C THR A 136 -15.18 -33.15 0.68
N TRP A 137 -15.86 -32.31 1.47
CA TRP A 137 -17.18 -32.62 1.97
C TRP A 137 -18.10 -32.56 0.75
N THR A 138 -18.01 -33.63 -0.05
CA THR A 138 -18.96 -33.98 -1.09
C THR A 138 -20.37 -33.83 -0.51
N LYS A 139 -21.20 -33.01 -1.16
CA LYS A 139 -22.62 -33.26 -1.26
C LYS A 139 -22.89 -33.85 -2.63
#